data_AF-A0A968C299-F1
#
_entry.id   AF-A0A968C299-F1
#
_cell.length_a   1.000
_cell.length_b   1.000
_cell.length_c   1.000
_cell.angle_alpha   90.00
_cell.angle_beta   90.00
_cell.angle_gamma   90.00
#
_symmetry.space_group_name_H-M   'P 1'
#
loop_
_entity.id
_entity.type
_entity.pdbx_description
1 polymer ?
#
loop_
_entity_poly.entity_id
_entity_poly.type
_entity_poly.pdbx_seq_one_letter_code
_entity_poly.pdbx_strand_id
1 'polypeptide(L)' 'RIDLATGSCTGCEALLRWHHPTQGMVPPGDFIPLAEMTEIIHPLSLWVIRTALQQVRNWLD' A
#
# COMPACT_ATOMS: atom_id res chain seq x y z
N ARG A 1 8.86 -0.61 -10.72
CA ARG A 1 9.04 -0.63 -12.18
C ARG A 1 10.51 -0.41 -12.49
N ILE A 2 11.09 -1.30 -13.28
CA ILE A 2 12.50 -1.24 -13.68
C ILE A 2 12.53 -0.96 -15.18
N ASP A 3 13.38 -0.02 -15.61
CA ASP A 3 13.76 0.12 -17.01
C ASP A 3 14.70 -1.03 -17.38
N LEU A 4 14.31 -1.88 -18.33
CA LEU A 4 15.05 -3.11 -18.62
C LEU A 4 16.36 -2.88 -19.39
N ALA A 5 16.50 -1.75 -20.09
CA ALA A 5 17.71 -1.43 -20.84
C ALA A 5 18.83 -0.92 -19.92
N THR A 6 18.45 -0.12 -18.91
CA THR A 6 19.39 0.54 -18.00
C THR A 6 19.48 -0.11 -16.63
N GLY A 7 18.51 -0.96 -16.27
CA GLY A 7 18.35 -1.51 -14.92
C GLY A 7 17.85 -0.50 -13.88
N SER A 8 17.54 0.73 -14.28
CA SER A 8 17.17 1.81 -13.35
C SER A 8 15.77 1.63 -12.78
N CYS A 9 15.59 1.94 -11.50
CA CYS A 9 14.26 1.99 -10.89
C CYS A 9 13.51 3.25 -11.35
N THR A 10 12.38 3.06 -12.03
CA THR A 10 11.54 4.14 -12.60
C THR A 10 10.19 4.29 -11.90
N GLY A 11 9.99 3.58 -10.79
CA GLY A 11 8.78 3.70 -9.98
C GLY A 11 8.60 2.51 -9.04
N CYS A 12 7.62 2.62 -8.15
CA CYS A 12 7.24 1.58 -7.20
C CYS A 12 5.72 1.46 -7.12
N GLU A 13 5.24 0.31 -6.66
CA GLU A 13 3.83 0.09 -6.36
C GLU A 13 3.64 0.04 -4.84
N ALA A 14 2.65 0.76 -4.33
CA ALA A 14 2.31 0.73 -2.92
C ALA A 14 1.38 -0.45 -2.64
N LEU A 15 1.87 -1.45 -1.91
CA LEU A 15 1.10 -2.62 -1.53
C LEU A 15 0.78 -2.59 -0.04
N LEU A 16 -0.52 -2.71 0.29
CA LEU A 16 -0.95 -2.81 1.68
C LEU A 16 -0.47 -4.11 2.34
N ARG A 17 -0.06 -4.00 3.59
CA ARG A 17 0.35 -5.11 4.45
C ARG A 17 -0.21 -4.87 5.85
N TRP A 18 -1.10 -5.75 6.30
CA TRP A 18 -1.69 -5.62 7.62
C TRP A 18 -0.98 -6.55 8.61
N HIS A 19 -0.31 -5.94 9.59
CA HIS A 19 0.24 -6.63 10.75
C HIS A 19 -0.77 -6.54 11.90
N HIS A 20 -1.63 -7.55 12.02
CA HIS A 20 -2.59 -7.63 13.12
C HIS A 20 -1.87 -8.01 14.43
N PRO A 21 -2.18 -7.36 15.57
CA PRO A 21 -1.46 -7.55 16.83
C PRO A 21 -1.46 -9.00 17.34
N THR A 22 -2.48 -9.79 17.03
CA THR A 22 -2.59 -11.19 17.48
C THR A 22 -2.53 -12.22 16.35
N GLN A 23 -2.82 -11.82 15.11
CA GLN A 23 -2.88 -12.74 13.96
C GLN A 23 -1.63 -12.64 13.08
N GLY A 24 -0.74 -11.68 13.37
CA GLY A 24 0.46 -11.45 12.57
C GLY A 24 0.09 -10.90 11.19
N MET A 25 0.73 -11.44 10.15
CA MET A 25 0.50 -11.00 8.78
C MET A 25 -0.86 -11.46 8.26
N VAL A 26 -1.74 -10.51 7.98
CA VAL A 26 -3.02 -10.77 7.31
C VAL A 26 -2.89 -10.36 5.84
N PRO A 27 -3.10 -11.28 4.88
CA PRO A 27 -2.95 -10.98 3.47
C PRO A 27 -4.10 -10.10 2.96
N PRO A 28 -3.87 -9.27 1.92
CA PRO A 28 -4.93 -8.43 1.32
C PRO A 28 -6.18 -9.19 0.88
N GLY A 29 -6.04 -10.43 0.43
CA GLY A 29 -7.19 -11.27 0.05
C GLY A 29 -8.18 -11.51 1.18
N ASP A 30 -7.73 -11.43 2.44
CA ASP A 30 -8.58 -11.69 3.60
C ASP A 30 -9.26 -10.41 4.10
N PHE A 31 -8.57 -9.26 4.05
CA PHE A 31 -9.09 -8.02 4.65
C PHE A 31 -9.71 -7.04 3.66
N ILE A 32 -9.37 -7.09 2.37
CA ILE A 32 -9.97 -6.19 1.37
C ILE A 32 -11.48 -6.45 1.21
N PRO A 33 -11.98 -7.70 1.10
CA PRO A 33 -13.42 -7.95 1.06
C PRO A 33 -14.14 -7.42 2.30
N LEU A 34 -13.53 -7.55 3.48
CA LEU A 34 -14.07 -7.00 4.72
C LEU A 34 -14.13 -5.46 4.68
N ALA A 35 -13.09 -4.81 4.16
CA ALA A 35 -13.06 -3.36 4.00
C ALA A 35 -14.16 -2.86 3.04
N GLU A 36 -14.44 -3.61 1.97
CA GLU A 36 -15.51 -3.30 1.01
C GLU A 36 -16.89 -3.45 1.66
N MET A 37 -17.13 -4.57 2.36
CA MET A 37 -18.41 -4.83 3.04
C MET A 37 -18.72 -3.86 4.18
N THR A 38 -17.69 -3.29 4.80
CA THR A 38 -17.83 -2.37 5.93
C THR A 38 -17.76 -0.90 5.53
N GLU A 39 -17.72 -0.60 4.23
CA GLU A 39 -17.52 0.74 3.64
C GLU A 39 -16.21 1.45 4.04
N ILE A 40 -15.37 0.80 4.86
CA ILE A 40 -14.04 1.28 5.28
C ILE A 40 -13.07 1.36 4.10
N ILE A 41 -13.37 0.71 2.97
CA ILE A 41 -12.56 0.77 1.76
C ILE A 41 -12.29 2.22 1.30
N HIS A 42 -13.25 3.14 1.47
CA HIS A 42 -13.08 4.54 1.10
C HIS A 42 -12.06 5.28 1.99
N PRO A 43 -12.23 5.34 3.33
CA PRO A 43 -11.24 5.97 4.20
C PRO A 43 -9.88 5.24 4.16
N LEU A 44 -9.87 3.91 4.01
CA LEU A 44 -8.63 3.15 3.83
C LEU A 44 -7.89 3.58 2.56
N SER A 45 -8.59 3.70 1.42
CA SER A 45 -7.98 4.14 0.16
C SER A 45 -7.41 5.54 0.27
N LEU A 46 -8.12 6.47 0.93
CA LEU A 46 -7.63 7.82 1.17
C LEU A 46 -6.37 7.82 2.05
N TRP A 47 -6.35 6.98 3.09
CA TRP A 47 -5.19 6.83 3.96
C TRP A 47 -3.99 6.25 3.19
N VAL A 48 -4.20 5.26 2.32
CA VAL A 48 -3.14 4.69 1.47
C VAL A 48 -2.52 5.76 0.58
N ILE A 49 -3.33 6.55 -0.12
CA ILE A 49 -2.85 7.60 -1.02
C ILE A 49 -2.01 8.63 -0.24
N ARG A 50 -2.53 9.10 0.91
CA ARG A 50 -1.79 10.06 1.76
C ARG A 50 -0.45 9.50 2.23
N THR A 51 -0.45 8.25 2.68
CA THR A 51 0.76 7.58 3.17
C THR A 51 1.78 7.38 2.04
N ALA A 52 1.33 6.95 0.85
CA ALA A 52 2.19 6.79 -0.32
C ALA A 52 2.82 8.12 -0.76
N LEU A 53 2.03 9.21 -0.81
CA LEU A 53 2.53 10.53 -1.15
C LEU A 53 3.54 11.05 -0.12
N GLN A 54 3.27 10.85 1.18
CA GLN A 54 4.22 11.20 2.23
C GLN A 54 5.52 10.39 2.10
N GLN A 55 5.43 9.10 1.80
CA GLN A 55 6.60 8.25 1.60
C GLN A 55 7.43 8.70 0.38
N VAL A 56 6.78 9.07 -0.72
CA VAL A 56 7.46 9.64 -1.89
C VAL A 56 8.19 10.93 -1.51
N ARG A 57 7.55 11.80 -0.72
CA ARG A 57 8.20 13.02 -0.24
C ARG A 57 9.45 12.71 0.58
N ASN A 58 9.36 11.76 1.51
CA ASN A 58 10.49 11.34 2.35
C ASN A 58 11.66 10.73 1.55
N TRP A 59 11.44 10.23 0.32
CA TRP A 59 12.52 9.76 -0.55
C TRP A 59 13.19 10.89 -1.34
N LEU A 60 12.51 12.03 -1.50
CA LEU A 60 13.02 13.18 -2.23
C LEU A 60 13.73 14.20 -1.31
N ASP A 61 13.52 14.10 0.00
CA ASP A 61 14.25 14.84 1.03
C ASP A 61 15.62 14.17 1.31
#